data_AF-A0A1A8H928-F1
#
_entry.id   AF-A0A1A8H928-F1
#
_cell.length_a   1.000
_cell.length_b   1.000
_cell.length_c   1.000
_cell.angle_alpha   90.00
_cell.angle_beta   90.00
_cell.angle_gamma   90.00
#
_symmetry.space_group_name_H-M   'P 1'
#
loop_
_entity.id
_entity.type
_entity.pdbx_description
1 polymer ?
#
loop_
_entity_poly.entity_id
_entity_poly.type
_entity_poly.pdbx_seq_one_letter_code
_entity_poly.pdbx_strand_id
1 'polypeptide(L)'
;RLDSKGINIDSKDIEGCHPLPSKNKNQKPAIIIRLVNRKQKKELLKQGRKLKGTNVYINEHLIKKNADIARQARLLRKQKKIQSTWTSNCKVFIKLNGSPEQAKILVIKEMAELERYK
;
A
#
# COMPACT_ATOMS: atom_id res chain seq x y z
N ARG A 1 20.22 4.88 11.14
CA ARG A 1 20.70 4.60 9.76
C ARG A 1 19.83 3.49 9.16
N LEU A 2 19.21 3.73 7.99
CA LEU A 2 18.30 2.79 7.30
C LEU A 2 19.02 1.51 6.83
N ASP A 3 20.34 1.52 6.84
CA ASP A 3 21.28 0.44 6.55
C ASP A 3 21.10 -0.78 7.49
N SER A 4 20.36 -0.62 8.59
CA SER A 4 20.21 -1.61 9.67
C SER A 4 19.03 -2.58 9.53
N LYS A 5 18.17 -2.42 8.51
CA LYS A 5 16.95 -3.24 8.36
C LYS A 5 17.02 -4.28 7.24
N GLY A 6 18.16 -4.40 6.56
CA GLY A 6 18.37 -5.38 5.48
C GLY A 6 17.37 -5.21 4.33
N ILE A 7 17.13 -3.97 3.91
CA ILE A 7 16.39 -3.68 2.67
C ILE A 7 17.41 -3.64 1.53
N ASN A 8 17.27 -4.56 0.60
CA ASN A 8 18.15 -4.70 -0.55
C ASN A 8 17.48 -4.08 -1.78
N ILE A 9 18.07 -3.00 -2.27
CA ILE A 9 17.75 -2.35 -3.54
C ILE A 9 19.06 -1.82 -4.13
N ASP A 10 19.29 -2.07 -5.41
CA ASP A 10 20.46 -1.56 -6.13
C ASP A 10 20.05 -0.31 -6.93
N SER A 11 20.97 0.65 -7.11
CA SER A 11 20.73 1.81 -7.98
C SER A 11 20.35 1.41 -9.40
N LYS A 12 20.86 0.29 -9.92
CA LYS A 12 20.49 -0.23 -11.26
C LYS A 12 19.04 -0.68 -11.37
N ASP A 13 18.38 -0.91 -10.23
CA ASP A 13 16.98 -1.32 -10.17
C ASP A 13 16.03 -0.10 -10.23
N ILE A 14 16.56 1.12 -10.13
CA ILE A 14 15.82 2.37 -10.07
C ILE A 14 15.94 3.10 -11.41
N GLU A 15 14.81 3.26 -12.09
CA GLU A 15 14.70 4.06 -13.32
C GLU A 15 14.61 5.56 -12.99
N GLY A 16 13.99 5.91 -11.87
CA GLY A 16 13.86 7.30 -11.44
C GLY A 16 13.46 7.44 -9.98
N CYS A 17 13.95 8.48 -9.33
CA CYS A 17 13.67 8.78 -7.92
C CYS A 17 13.58 10.30 -7.74
N HIS A 18 12.43 10.81 -7.30
CA HIS A 18 12.24 12.23 -7.09
C HIS A 18 11.22 12.52 -5.99
N PRO A 19 11.35 13.65 -5.26
CA PRO A 19 10.35 14.08 -4.31
C PRO A 19 9.06 14.48 -5.03
N LEU A 20 7.92 14.15 -4.43
CA LEU A 20 6.63 14.70 -4.82
C LEU A 20 6.52 16.15 -4.34
N PRO A 21 6.02 17.07 -5.18
CA PRO A 21 5.68 18.41 -4.75
C PRO A 21 4.73 18.37 -3.56
N SER A 22 5.09 19.06 -2.48
CA SER A 22 4.25 19.22 -1.30
C SER A 22 3.82 20.67 -1.18
N LYS A 23 2.54 20.89 -0.87
CA LYS A 23 2.03 22.23 -0.51
C LYS A 23 2.55 22.68 0.86
N ASN A 24 2.86 21.74 1.75
CA ASN A 24 3.37 22.03 3.08
C ASN A 24 4.90 22.00 3.08
N LYS A 25 5.52 23.18 3.19
CA LYS A 25 7.00 23.34 3.21
C LYS A 25 7.66 22.73 4.46
N ASN A 26 6.92 22.56 5.55
CA ASN A 26 7.44 22.03 6.81
C ASN A 26 7.38 20.50 6.87
N GLN A 27 6.74 19.84 5.90
CA GLN A 27 6.64 18.39 5.84
C GLN A 27 7.68 17.82 4.86
N LYS A 28 8.40 16.77 5.28
CA LYS A 28 9.28 16.01 4.37
C LYS A 28 8.46 15.47 3.20
N PRO A 29 8.86 15.73 1.94
CA PRO A 29 8.11 15.27 0.78
C PRO A 29 8.13 13.74 0.70
N ALA A 30 7.03 13.16 0.24
CA ALA A 30 7.02 11.76 -0.16
C ALA A 30 7.93 11.58 -1.38
N ILE A 31 8.62 10.46 -1.49
CA ILE A 31 9.49 10.15 -2.62
C ILE A 31 8.77 9.17 -3.54
N ILE A 32 8.68 9.49 -4.83
CA ILE A 32 8.28 8.52 -5.86
C ILE A 32 9.53 7.84 -6.39
N ILE A 33 9.48 6.51 -6.40
CA ILE A 33 10.51 5.66 -7.01
C ILE A 33 9.85 4.88 -8.15
N ARG A 34 10.43 5.00 -9.34
CA ARG A 34 10.14 4.15 -10.49
C ARG A 34 11.23 3.09 -10.57
N LEU A 35 10.82 1.83 -10.58
CA LEU A 35 11.71 0.68 -10.70
C LEU A 35 11.69 0.15 -12.11
N VAL A 36 12.83 -0.37 -12.58
CA VAL A 36 12.99 -0.87 -13.95
C VAL A 36 12.08 -2.07 -14.24
N ASN A 37 11.72 -2.86 -13.22
CA ASN A 37 10.80 -3.99 -13.40
C ASN A 37 9.82 -4.21 -12.25
N ARG A 38 8.70 -4.88 -12.57
CA ARG A 38 7.62 -5.19 -11.62
C ARG A 38 8.02 -6.20 -10.55
N LYS A 39 9.00 -7.08 -10.83
CA LYS A 39 9.47 -8.11 -9.88
C LYS A 39 10.18 -7.45 -8.69
N GLN A 40 11.06 -6.50 -8.96
CA GLN A 40 11.73 -5.69 -7.93
C GLN A 40 10.75 -4.90 -7.09
N LYS A 41 9.73 -4.27 -7.71
CA LYS A 41 8.66 -3.59 -6.96
C LYS A 41 8.01 -4.51 -5.94
N LYS A 42 7.62 -5.72 -6.36
CA LYS A 42 7.00 -6.71 -5.47
C LYS A 42 7.94 -7.10 -4.33
N GLU A 43 9.22 -7.30 -4.62
CA GLU A 43 10.20 -7.69 -3.61
C GLU A 43 10.47 -6.57 -2.60
N LEU A 44 10.62 -5.32 -3.08
CA LEU A 44 10.77 -4.15 -2.22
C LEU A 44 9.56 -3.96 -1.29
N LEU A 45 8.34 -4.14 -1.80
CA LEU A 45 7.12 -4.03 -0.99
C LEU A 45 7.03 -5.10 0.10
N LYS A 46 7.49 -6.33 -0.17
CA LYS A 46 7.57 -7.38 0.85
C LYS A 46 8.58 -6.99 1.94
N GLN A 47 9.75 -6.48 1.54
CA GLN A 47 10.78 -6.01 2.46
C GLN A 47 10.33 -4.79 3.28
N GLY A 48 9.38 -3.99 2.78
CA GLY A 48 8.79 -2.86 3.51
C GLY A 48 8.20 -3.22 4.87
N ARG A 49 7.81 -4.48 5.10
CA ARG A 49 7.38 -4.97 6.42
C ARG A 49 8.44 -4.81 7.50
N LYS A 50 9.74 -4.83 7.12
CA LYS A 50 10.88 -4.63 8.03
C LYS A 50 10.93 -3.20 8.60
N LEU A 51 10.24 -2.25 7.97
CA LEU A 51 10.13 -0.86 8.43
C LEU A 51 9.08 -0.66 9.51
N LYS A 52 8.32 -1.70 9.89
CA LYS A 52 7.37 -1.62 11.00
C LYS A 52 8.09 -1.18 12.29
N GLY A 53 7.49 -0.22 13.00
CA GLY A 53 8.08 0.43 14.17
C GLY A 53 8.99 1.62 13.84
N THR A 54 9.14 1.96 12.57
CA THR A 54 9.79 3.21 12.12
C THR A 54 8.74 4.20 11.61
N ASN A 55 9.16 5.44 11.36
CA ASN A 55 8.34 6.48 10.72
C ASN A 55 8.48 6.49 9.19
N VAL A 56 8.99 5.40 8.59
CA VAL A 56 9.16 5.25 7.14
C VAL A 56 8.18 4.20 6.62
N TYR A 57 7.47 4.54 5.54
CA TYR A 57 6.46 3.69 4.94
C TYR A 57 6.74 3.54 3.44
N ILE A 58 6.56 2.34 2.92
CA ILE A 58 6.61 2.05 1.48
C ILE A 58 5.21 1.60 1.06
N ASN A 59 4.63 2.30 0.09
CA ASN A 59 3.30 2.02 -0.44
C ASN A 59 3.34 1.96 -1.97
N GLU A 60 2.34 1.30 -2.57
CA GLU A 60 2.13 1.41 -4.00
C GLU A 60 1.58 2.80 -4.36
N HIS A 61 2.06 3.37 -5.46
CA HIS A 61 1.44 4.56 -6.05
C HIS A 61 0.19 4.14 -6.82
N LEU A 62 -0.98 4.46 -6.26
CA LEU A 62 -2.29 4.11 -6.81
C LEU A 62 -2.85 5.28 -7.63
N ILE A 63 -3.61 4.96 -8.67
CA ILE A 63 -4.47 5.95 -9.31
C ILE A 63 -5.53 6.43 -8.31
N LYS A 64 -6.06 7.64 -8.52
CA LYS A 64 -7.05 8.30 -7.64
C LYS A 64 -8.20 7.38 -7.24
N LYS A 65 -8.82 6.72 -8.23
CA LYS A 65 -9.89 5.73 -8.01
C LYS A 65 -9.51 4.66 -6.98
N ASN A 66 -8.38 3.97 -7.19
CA ASN A 66 -7.96 2.88 -6.30
C ASN A 66 -7.49 3.42 -4.94
N ALA A 67 -6.91 4.63 -4.89
CA ALA A 67 -6.56 5.29 -3.65
C ALA A 67 -7.80 5.60 -2.79
N ASP A 68 -8.88 6.05 -3.42
CA ASP A 68 -10.16 6.31 -2.74
C ASP A 68 -10.80 5.03 -2.22
N ILE A 69 -10.82 3.97 -3.04
CA ILE A 69 -11.28 2.64 -2.61
C ILE A 69 -10.46 2.13 -1.42
N ALA A 70 -9.12 2.22 -1.49
CA ALA A 70 -8.24 1.82 -0.40
C ALA A 70 -8.42 2.66 0.86
N ARG A 71 -8.77 3.95 0.73
CA ARG A 71 -9.14 4.80 1.87
C ARG A 71 -10.43 4.32 2.51
N GLN A 72 -11.47 4.07 1.72
CA GLN A 72 -12.76 3.62 2.23
C GLN A 72 -12.67 2.23 2.88
N ALA A 73 -11.95 1.29 2.27
CA ALA A 73 -11.71 -0.04 2.86
C ALA A 73 -10.99 0.05 4.22
N ARG A 74 -10.02 0.96 4.38
CA ARG A 74 -9.37 1.20 5.68
C ARG A 74 -10.33 1.73 6.74
N LEU A 75 -11.29 2.58 6.36
CA LEU A 75 -12.33 3.06 7.27
C LEU A 75 -13.25 1.92 7.72
N LEU A 76 -13.70 1.07 6.79
CA LEU A 76 -14.51 -0.12 7.11
C LEU A 76 -13.78 -1.08 8.05
N ARG A 77 -12.48 -1.30 7.82
CA ARG A 77 -11.64 -2.09 8.74
C ARG A 77 -11.59 -1.45 10.13
N LYS A 78 -11.39 -0.13 10.22
CA LYS A 78 -11.37 0.60 11.50
C LYS A 78 -12.71 0.47 12.25
N GLN A 79 -13.81 0.41 11.51
CA GLN A 79 -15.17 0.17 12.01
C GLN A 79 -15.48 -1.31 12.27
N LYS A 80 -14.51 -2.23 12.10
CA LYS A 80 -14.66 -3.69 12.24
C LYS A 80 -15.69 -4.33 11.31
N LYS A 81 -16.10 -3.64 10.23
CA LYS A 81 -17.03 -4.15 9.21
C LYS A 81 -16.39 -5.20 8.28
N ILE A 82 -15.08 -5.14 8.14
CA ILE A 82 -14.26 -6.12 7.44
C ILE A 82 -13.06 -6.51 8.31
N GLN A 83 -12.51 -7.70 8.10
CA GLN A 83 -11.39 -8.22 8.89
C GLN A 83 -10.08 -7.53 8.53
N SER A 84 -9.80 -7.34 7.24
CA SER A 84 -8.54 -6.75 6.77
C SER A 84 -8.66 -6.12 5.39
N THR A 85 -7.68 -5.28 5.03
CA THR A 85 -7.52 -4.72 3.68
C THR A 85 -6.05 -4.46 3.38
N TRP A 86 -5.65 -4.63 2.12
CA TRP A 86 -4.30 -4.35 1.62
C TRP A 86 -4.34 -4.06 0.12
N THR A 87 -3.22 -3.58 -0.43
CA THR A 87 -3.04 -3.44 -1.87
C THR A 87 -1.95 -4.38 -2.37
N SER A 88 -2.13 -4.89 -3.58
CA SER A 88 -1.10 -5.66 -4.29
C SER A 88 -1.30 -5.51 -5.78
N ASN A 89 -0.22 -5.21 -6.51
CA ASN A 89 -0.26 -4.89 -7.95
C ASN A 89 -1.25 -3.76 -8.25
N CYS A 90 -1.27 -2.74 -7.40
CA CYS A 90 -2.20 -1.62 -7.46
C CYS A 90 -3.69 -1.99 -7.39
N LYS A 91 -4.05 -3.24 -7.06
CA LYS A 91 -5.43 -3.68 -6.81
C LYS A 91 -5.72 -3.64 -5.31
N VAL A 92 -6.96 -3.29 -4.94
CA VAL A 92 -7.39 -3.25 -3.55
C VAL A 92 -8.07 -4.56 -3.18
N PHE A 93 -7.63 -5.16 -2.08
CA PHE A 93 -8.18 -6.38 -1.53
C PHE A 93 -8.85 -6.09 -0.19
N ILE A 94 -9.95 -6.79 0.07
CA ILE A 94 -10.57 -6.86 1.40
C ILE A 94 -10.70 -8.32 1.82
N LYS A 95 -10.61 -8.56 3.12
CA LYS A 95 -10.95 -9.83 3.75
C LYS A 95 -12.16 -9.62 4.64
N LEU A 96 -13.22 -10.37 4.39
CA LEU A 96 -14.45 -10.29 5.18
C LEU A 96 -14.29 -10.95 6.55
N ASN A 97 -15.18 -10.60 7.47
CA ASN A 97 -15.25 -11.25 8.78
C ASN A 97 -15.73 -12.71 8.62
N GLY A 98 -15.23 -13.60 9.47
CA GLY A 98 -15.52 -15.03 9.46
C GLY A 98 -14.42 -15.84 10.12
N SER A 99 -14.66 -17.14 10.36
CA SER A 99 -13.60 -18.08 10.77
C SER A 99 -12.53 -18.18 9.67
N PRO A 100 -11.31 -18.69 9.96
CA PRO A 100 -10.27 -18.88 8.94
C PRO A 100 -10.75 -19.63 7.69
N GLU A 101 -11.66 -20.59 7.85
CA GLU A 101 -12.24 -21.39 6.77
C GLU A 101 -13.31 -20.64 5.96
N GLN A 102 -13.98 -19.66 6.56
CA GLN A 102 -15.09 -18.93 5.95
C GLN A 102 -14.68 -17.54 5.42
N ALA A 103 -13.55 -17.00 5.88
CA ALA A 103 -13.16 -15.62 5.60
C ALA A 103 -12.77 -15.41 4.12
N LYS A 104 -13.72 -14.90 3.34
CA LYS A 104 -13.56 -14.63 1.91
C LYS A 104 -12.69 -13.41 1.65
N ILE A 105 -11.78 -13.53 0.68
CA ILE A 105 -10.98 -12.42 0.14
C ILE A 105 -11.61 -11.96 -1.17
N LEU A 106 -11.82 -10.66 -1.32
CA LEU A 106 -12.38 -10.03 -2.51
C LEU A 106 -11.43 -8.98 -3.09
N VAL A 107 -11.43 -8.84 -4.42
CA VAL A 107 -10.79 -7.73 -5.12
C VAL A 107 -11.86 -6.70 -5.42
N ILE A 108 -11.64 -5.46 -4.99
CA ILE A 108 -12.59 -4.37 -5.17
C ILE A 108 -12.14 -3.52 -6.35
N LYS A 109 -13.02 -3.36 -7.34
CA LYS A 109 -12.76 -2.58 -8.55
C LYS A 109 -13.52 -1.27 -8.56
N GLU A 110 -14.71 -1.24 -7.97
CA GLU A 110 -15.57 -0.06 -7.88
C GLU A 110 -15.89 0.32 -6.44
N MET A 111 -16.10 1.62 -6.19
CA MET A 111 -16.49 2.11 -4.87
C MET A 111 -17.83 1.50 -4.40
N ALA A 112 -18.78 1.31 -5.33
CA ALA A 112 -20.10 0.74 -5.04
C ALA A 112 -20.05 -0.67 -4.42
N GLU A 113 -18.98 -1.44 -4.67
CA GLU A 113 -18.81 -2.77 -4.06
C GLU A 113 -18.56 -2.67 -2.54
N LEU A 114 -17.98 -1.56 -2.05
CA LEU A 114 -17.76 -1.33 -0.62
C LEU A 114 -19.00 -0.85 0.13
N GLU A 115 -19.96 -0.24 -0.58
CA GLU A 115 -21.20 0.29 0.01
C GLU A 115 -22.02 -0.79 0.71
N ARG A 116 -21.91 -2.05 0.24
CA ARG A 116 -22.56 -3.23 0.82
C ARG A 116 -22.11 -3.54 2.26
N TYR A 117 -21.04 -2.90 2.73
CA TYR A 117 -20.42 -3.16 4.04
C TYR A 117 -20.40 -1.94 4.96
N LYS A 118 -21.00 -0.81 4.55
CA LYS A 118 -21.25 0.31 5.47
C LYS A 118 -22.31 -0.11 6.49
#